data_AF-A0A535NRE6-F1
#
_entry.id   AF-A0A535NRE6-F1
#
_cell.length_a   1.000
_cell.length_b   1.000
_cell.length_c   1.000
_cell.angle_alpha   90.00
_cell.angle_beta   90.00
_cell.angle_gamma   90.00
#
_symmetry.space_group_name_H-M   'P 1'
#
loop_
_entity.id
_entity.type
_entity.pdbx_description
1 polymer ?
#
loop_
_entity_poly.entity_id
_entity_poly.type
_entity_poly.pdbx_seq_one_letter_code
_entity_poly.pdbx_strand_id
1 'polypeptide(L)' 'KPNKDLAFMKELIEAGKVKPVIDRRYTLSEVAEALRYYGEGHARGKVVITVDQNNNTSL' A
#
# COMPACT_ATOMS: atom_id res chain seq x y z
N LYS A 1 -3.19 8.02 20.26
CA LYS A 1 -2.10 7.52 19.38
C LYS A 1 -2.74 7.05 18.09
N PRO A 2 -2.34 7.57 16.92
CA PRO A 2 -2.78 6.99 15.65
C PRO A 2 -2.37 5.51 15.58
N ASN A 3 -3.12 4.71 14.82
CA ASN A 3 -2.82 3.31 14.49
C ASN A 3 -2.83 2.30 15.66
N LYS A 4 -3.59 2.54 16.74
CA LYS A 4 -3.73 1.57 17.86
C LYS A 4 -4.21 0.18 17.42
N ASP A 5 -5.00 0.12 16.35
CA ASP A 5 -5.65 -1.11 15.90
C ASP A 5 -4.82 -1.87 14.84
N LEU A 6 -3.62 -1.38 14.50
CA LEU A 6 -2.80 -1.99 13.45
C LEU A 6 -2.34 -3.41 13.83
N ALA A 7 -2.07 -3.66 15.12
CA ALA A 7 -1.73 -4.99 15.62
C ALA A 7 -2.88 -5.98 15.40
N PHE A 8 -4.10 -5.58 15.76
CA PHE A 8 -5.29 -6.39 15.54
C PHE A 8 -5.56 -6.63 14.04
N MET A 9 -5.40 -5.60 13.19
CA MET A 9 -5.52 -5.76 11.73
C MET A 9 -4.47 -6.74 11.17
N LYS A 10 -3.24 -6.71 11.68
CA LYS A 10 -2.19 -7.65 11.29
C LYS A 10 -2.58 -9.09 11.61
N GLU A 11 -3.07 -9.35 12.82
CA GLU A 11 -3.53 -10.69 13.22
C GLU A 11 -4.62 -11.25 12.30
N LEU A 12 -5.59 -10.41 11.91
CA LEU A 12 -6.65 -10.83 10.98
C LEU A 12 -6.13 -11.15 9.58
N ILE A 13 -5.12 -10.41 9.11
CA ILE A 13 -4.49 -10.63 7.80
C ILE A 13 -3.66 -11.92 7.82
N GLU A 14 -2.85 -12.13 8.86
CA GLU A 14 -2.01 -13.33 9.03
C GLU A 14 -2.87 -14.59 9.20
N ALA A 15 -4.01 -14.49 9.89
CA ALA A 15 -4.98 -15.57 10.01
C ALA A 15 -5.81 -15.81 8.73
N GLY A 16 -5.59 -15.04 7.66
CA GLY A 16 -6.33 -15.15 6.39
C GLY A 16 -7.80 -14.71 6.47
N LYS A 17 -8.25 -14.14 7.59
CA LYS A 17 -9.62 -13.67 7.80
C LYS A 17 -9.91 -12.37 7.07
N VAL A 18 -8.89 -11.57 6.80
CA VAL A 18 -8.96 -10.34 6.02
C VAL A 18 -7.93 -10.40 4.90
N LYS A 19 -8.36 -10.26 3.65
CA LYS A 19 -7.47 -10.19 2.48
C LYS A 19 -7.57 -8.81 1.84
N PRO A 20 -6.51 -7.99 1.86
CA PRO A 20 -6.52 -6.72 1.16
C PRO A 20 -6.56 -6.97 -0.36
N VAL A 21 -7.49 -6.29 -1.04
CA VAL A 21 -7.55 -6.27 -2.51
C VAL A 21 -6.70 -5.10 -3.00
N ILE A 22 -5.62 -5.42 -3.70
CA ILE A 22 -4.74 -4.43 -4.32
C ILE A 22 -5.22 -4.24 -5.75
N ASP A 23 -5.59 -3.01 -6.08
CA ASP A 23 -6.09 -2.65 -7.40
C ASP A 23 -4.92 -2.33 -8.34
N ARG A 24 -4.05 -1.40 -7.91
CA ARG A 24 -2.87 -1.00 -8.68
C ARG A 24 -1.66 -0.78 -7.79
N ARG A 25 -0.49 -0.99 -8.38
CA ARG A 25 0.81 -0.68 -7.79
C ARG A 25 1.52 0.33 -8.68
N TYR A 26 2.12 1.33 -8.05
CA TYR A 26 2.92 2.37 -8.68
C TYR A 26 4.26 2.47 -7.96
N THR A 27 5.29 2.91 -8.64
CA THR A 27 6.57 3.30 -8.03
C THR A 27 6.47 4.69 -7.39
N LEU A 28 7.46 5.05 -6.58
CA LEU A 28 7.53 6.39 -6.00
C LEU A 28 7.56 7.50 -7.08
N SER A 29 8.22 7.27 -8.22
CA SER A 29 8.23 8.21 -9.37
C SER A 29 6.86 8.40 -10.02
N GLU A 30 5.93 7.47 -9.82
CA GLU A 30 4.60 7.46 -10.45
C GLU A 30 3.50 8.00 -9.52
N VAL A 31 3.84 8.58 -8.36
CA VAL A 31 2.86 9.07 -7.38
C VAL A 31 1.86 10.07 -7.98
N ALA A 32 2.30 10.94 -8.88
CA ALA A 32 1.39 11.88 -9.55
C ALA A 32 0.29 11.16 -10.34
N GLU A 33 0.64 10.07 -11.04
CA GLU A 33 -0.31 9.25 -11.77
C GLU A 33 -1.22 8.46 -10.81
N ALA A 34 -0.64 7.90 -9.75
CA ALA A 34 -1.39 7.18 -8.72
C ALA A 34 -2.47 8.04 -8.07
N LEU A 35 -2.15 9.31 -7.76
CA LEU A 35 -3.09 10.27 -7.19
C LEU A 35 -4.17 10.69 -8.20
N ARG A 36 -3.82 10.88 -9.47
CA ARG A 36 -4.80 11.14 -10.54
C ARG A 36 -5.79 9.97 -10.66
N TYR A 37 -5.29 8.75 -10.77
CA TYR A 37 -6.11 7.53 -10.83
C TYR A 37 -7.05 7.41 -9.62
N TYR A 38 -6.52 7.67 -8.42
CA TYR A 38 -7.31 7.65 -7.19
C TYR A 38 -8.40 8.73 -7.19
N GLY A 39 -8.06 9.96 -7.62
CA GLY A 39 -8.97 11.10 -7.67
C GLY A 39 -10.09 10.97 -8.71
N GLU A 40 -9.88 10.18 -9.77
CA GLU A 40 -10.92 9.87 -10.76
C GLU A 40 -12.00 8.90 -10.23
N GLY A 41 -11.84 8.34 -9.03
CA GLY A 41 -12.82 7.42 -8.42
C GLY A 41 -12.83 6.01 -9.03
N HIS A 42 -11.85 5.69 -9.88
CA HIS A 42 -11.74 4.39 -10.54
C HIS A 42 -11.16 3.29 -9.64
N ALA A 43 -10.67 3.64 -8.45
CA ALA A 43 -10.01 2.69 -7.55
C ALA A 43 -10.99 1.66 -6.98
N ARG A 44 -10.82 0.38 -7.35
CA ARG A 44 -11.64 -0.76 -6.87
C ARG A 44 -11.02 -1.49 -5.68
N GLY A 45 -9.98 -0.92 -5.09
CA GLY A 45 -9.21 -1.50 -4.00
C GLY A 45 -8.14 -0.54 -3.52
N LYS A 46 -7.09 -1.08 -2.90
CA LYS A 46 -5.95 -0.27 -2.44
C LYS A 46 -5.02 0.05 -3.61
N VAL A 47 -4.69 1.32 -3.75
CA VAL A 47 -3.55 1.79 -4.55
C VAL A 47 -2.32 1.76 -3.66
N VAL A 48 -1.27 1.09 -4.10
CA VAL A 48 -0.02 0.91 -3.34
C VAL A 48 1.12 1.63 -4.05
N ILE A 49 1.90 2.41 -3.31
CA ILE A 49 3.16 2.99 -3.79
C ILE A 49 4.30 2.12 -3.28
N THR A 50 5.06 1.52 -4.20
CA THR A 50 6.31 0.84 -3.92
C THR A 50 7.42 1.88 -3.89
N VAL A 51 8.00 2.07 -2.71
CA VAL A 51 9.23 2.84 -2.55
C VAL A 51 10.37 1.85 -2.69
N ASP A 52 11.19 2.02 -3.74
CA ASP A 52 12.36 1.19 -3.90
C ASP A 52 13.30 1.41 -2.71
N GLN A 53 13.66 0.33 -2.04
CA GLN A 53 14.69 0.36 -1.03
C GLN A 53 15.99 0.12 -1.79
N ASN A 54 16.61 1.20 -2.25
CA ASN A 54 18.05 1.18 -2.52
C ASN A 54 18.75 0.93 -1.18
N ASN A 55 18.75 -0.31 -0.71
CA ASN A 55 19.72 -0.77 0.25
C ASN A 55 21.06 -0.72 -0.51
N ASN A 56 21.69 0.45 -0.50
CA ASN A 56 23.14 0.54 -0.59
C ASN A 56 23.67 -0.19 0.65
N THR A 57 23.62 -1.52 0.61
CA THR A 57 24.54 -2.37 1.35
C THR A 57 25.88 -2.27 0.63
N SER A 58 26.46 -1.08 0.68
CA SER A 58 27.88 -0.89 0.46
C SER A 58 28.54 -1.07 1.81
N LEU A 59 29.43 -2.08 1.85
CA LEU A 59 30.25 -2.60 2.96
C LEU A 59 29.58 -3.68 3.81
#